data_AF-A0A1Y1ML01-F1
#
_entry.id   AF-A0A1Y1ML01-F1
#
_cell.length_a   1.000
_cell.length_b   1.000
_cell.length_c   1.000
_cell.angle_alpha   90.00
_cell.angle_beta   90.00
_cell.angle_gamma   90.00
#
_symmetry.space_group_name_H-M   'P 1'
#
loop_
_entity.id
_entity.type
_entity.pdbx_description
1 polymer ?
#
loop_
_entity_poly.entity_id
_entity_poly.type
_entity_poly.pdbx_seq_one_letter_code
_entity_poly.pdbx_strand_id
1 'polypeptide(L)'
;ICRKVENPEVCIFNCVSSNQNPITWGRHRQLLQKYDSIIPASERFFNRFLIFSKSDMLLSLIQLFFLPVVYLMNRNVSFFGKQLSSVRLYKGLARYIQDGAFASGRPWLFKDVNTQALWSLLDKKDRKMFNFDIKTVDWDTFYYQMTCDMRRHVFNKNVCITEKAKC
;
A
#
# COMPACT_ATOMS: atom_id res chain seq x y z
N ILE A 1 19.14 26.53 8.15
CA ILE A 1 19.30 27.90 7.60
C ILE A 1 19.81 27.77 6.18
N CYS A 2 18.93 27.81 5.18
CA CYS A 2 19.34 27.80 3.77
C CYS A 2 19.87 29.20 3.42
N ARG A 3 21.15 29.29 3.03
CA ARG A 3 21.73 30.53 2.50
C ARG A 3 21.16 30.80 1.10
N LYS A 4 20.87 32.07 0.81
CA LYS A 4 20.54 32.54 -0.55
C LYS A 4 21.70 32.23 -1.48
N VAL A 5 21.44 31.45 -2.53
CA VAL A 5 22.36 31.23 -3.66
C VAL A 5 21.65 31.76 -4.90
N GLU A 6 22.36 32.55 -5.71
CA GLU A 6 21.85 33.35 -6.84
C GLU A 6 21.31 32.56 -8.04
N ASN A 7 21.21 31.23 -7.93
CA ASN A 7 20.27 30.40 -8.70
C ASN A 7 20.05 29.10 -7.91
N PRO A 8 19.11 29.06 -6.94
CA PRO A 8 19.08 27.97 -5.99
C PRO A 8 18.40 26.77 -6.64
N GLU A 9 19.14 25.66 -6.82
CA GLU A 9 18.48 24.35 -6.89
C GLU A 9 17.48 24.29 -5.74
N VAL A 10 16.20 24.13 -6.07
CA VAL A 10 15.11 24.18 -5.10
C VAL A 10 15.43 23.19 -3.98
N CYS A 11 15.43 23.65 -2.73
CA CYS A 11 15.67 22.78 -1.58
C CYS A 11 14.45 21.89 -1.37
N ILE A 12 14.50 20.66 -1.89
CA ILE A 12 13.41 19.68 -1.77
C ILE A 12 13.61 18.84 -0.51
N PHE A 13 12.57 18.70 0.29
CA PHE A 13 12.49 17.80 1.44
C PHE A 13 11.57 16.63 1.11
N ASN A 14 12.10 15.42 1.21
CA ASN A 14 11.41 14.18 0.86
C ASN A 14 11.36 13.27 2.09
N CYS A 15 10.19 12.72 2.42
CA CYS A 15 10.07 11.62 3.37
C CYS A 15 9.87 10.32 2.57
N VAL A 16 10.93 9.52 2.45
CA VAL A 16 10.96 8.32 1.60
C VAL A 16 11.52 7.13 2.35
N SER A 17 10.86 5.98 2.24
CA SER A 17 11.31 4.73 2.85
C SER A 17 12.42 4.04 2.07
N SER A 18 12.56 4.33 0.78
CA SER A 18 13.37 3.51 -0.12
C SER A 18 14.85 3.40 0.24
N ASN A 19 15.45 4.46 0.79
CA ASN A 19 16.84 4.42 1.24
C ASN A 19 16.99 4.01 2.72
N GLN A 20 16.08 4.49 3.58
CA GLN A 20 16.28 4.42 5.03
C GLN A 20 15.55 3.25 5.71
N ASN A 21 14.42 2.81 5.16
CA ASN A 21 13.59 1.75 5.73
C ASN A 21 12.83 1.01 4.62
N PRO A 22 13.52 0.34 3.67
CA PRO A 22 12.87 -0.21 2.48
C PRO A 22 11.93 -1.37 2.82
N ILE A 23 10.83 -1.48 2.07
CA ILE A 23 9.92 -2.63 2.12
C ILE A 23 9.87 -3.34 0.77
N THR A 24 10.01 -4.66 0.77
CA THR A 24 9.93 -5.48 -0.44
C THR A 24 8.49 -5.85 -0.78
N TRP A 25 8.19 -6.09 -2.07
CA TRP A 25 6.87 -6.60 -2.49
C TRP A 25 6.49 -7.93 -1.81
N GLY A 26 7.48 -8.79 -1.54
CA GLY A 26 7.28 -10.02 -0.79
C GLY A 26 6.82 -9.75 0.65
N ARG A 27 7.50 -8.84 1.36
CA ARG A 27 7.12 -8.46 2.73
C ARG A 27 5.77 -7.75 2.76
N HIS A 28 5.53 -6.83 1.83
CA HIS A 28 4.24 -6.16 1.63
C HIS A 28 3.10 -7.18 1.48
N ARG A 29 3.27 -8.17 0.59
CA ARG A 29 2.29 -9.25 0.39
C ARG A 29 2.04 -10.03 1.68
N GLN A 30 3.08 -10.45 2.39
CA GLN A 30 2.97 -11.22 3.63
C GLN A 30 2.18 -10.45 4.70
N LEU A 31 2.49 -9.18 4.91
CA LEU A 31 1.82 -8.33 5.90
C LEU A 31 0.35 -8.10 5.54
N LEU A 32 0.04 -7.82 4.27
CA LEU A 32 -1.33 -7.71 3.81
C LEU A 32 -2.12 -9.00 4.01
N GLN A 33 -1.57 -10.14 3.63
CA GLN A 33 -2.24 -11.44 3.79
C GLN A 33 -2.46 -11.78 5.27
N LYS A 34 -1.45 -11.56 6.12
CA LYS A 34 -1.54 -11.73 7.58
C LYS A 34 -2.75 -10.94 8.11
N TYR A 35 -2.80 -9.63 7.86
CA TYR A 35 -3.84 -8.80 8.45
C TYR A 35 -5.21 -8.91 7.77
N ASP A 36 -5.28 -9.24 6.48
CA ASP A 36 -6.55 -9.59 5.85
C ASP A 36 -7.17 -10.87 6.41
N SER A 37 -6.34 -11.85 6.79
CA SER A 37 -6.84 -13.09 7.40
C SER A 37 -7.34 -12.90 8.83
N ILE A 38 -6.71 -12.00 9.59
CA ILE A 38 -7.03 -11.73 11.00
C ILE A 38 -8.17 -10.70 11.13
N ILE A 39 -8.27 -9.76 10.19
CA ILE A 39 -9.24 -8.67 10.22
C ILE A 39 -10.26 -8.89 9.07
N PRO A 40 -11.27 -9.75 9.31
CA PRO A 40 -12.20 -10.17 8.26
C PRO A 40 -12.97 -8.98 7.68
N ALA A 41 -13.13 -8.99 6.36
CA ALA A 41 -14.09 -8.14 5.67
C ALA A 41 -15.46 -8.82 5.78
N SER A 42 -16.46 -8.20 6.39
CA SER A 42 -17.78 -8.83 6.55
C SER A 42 -18.50 -9.13 5.23
N GLU A 43 -18.01 -8.65 4.07
CA GLU A 43 -18.70 -8.72 2.77
C GLU A 43 -17.80 -9.10 1.58
N ARG A 44 -16.57 -9.59 1.79
CA ARG A 44 -15.75 -10.03 0.65
C ARG A 44 -15.86 -11.53 0.46
N PHE A 45 -16.19 -11.94 -0.77
CA PHE A 45 -16.08 -13.33 -1.20
C PHE A 45 -14.64 -13.86 -1.07
N PHE A 46 -13.62 -12.99 -1.16
CA PHE A 46 -12.21 -13.38 -1.05
C PHE A 46 -11.36 -12.30 -0.35
N ASN A 47 -10.37 -12.75 0.43
CA ASN A 47 -9.30 -11.87 0.94
C ASN A 47 -8.44 -11.31 -0.21
N ARG A 48 -7.72 -10.21 0.01
CA ARG A 48 -6.83 -9.67 -1.03
C ARG A 48 -5.75 -10.71 -1.33
N PHE A 49 -5.73 -11.19 -2.55
CA PHE A 49 -4.69 -12.08 -3.06
C PHE A 49 -3.86 -11.30 -4.07
N LEU A 50 -2.59 -11.05 -3.73
CA LEU A 50 -1.65 -10.33 -4.57
C LEU A 50 -0.57 -11.28 -5.04
N ILE A 51 -0.31 -11.28 -6.35
CA ILE A 51 0.78 -12.04 -6.95
C ILE A 51 1.69 -11.02 -7.62
N PHE A 52 2.94 -11.01 -7.17
CA PHE A 52 4.00 -10.20 -7.74
C PHE A 52 4.99 -11.14 -8.42
N SER A 53 5.30 -10.86 -9.68
CA SER A 53 6.27 -11.62 -10.47
C SER A 53 7.03 -10.66 -11.37
N LYS A 54 8.30 -11.00 -11.66
CA LYS A 54 9.11 -10.29 -12.67
C LYS A 54 8.84 -10.78 -14.10
N SER A 55 8.11 -11.88 -14.24
CA SER A 55 7.78 -12.47 -15.54
C SER A 55 6.38 -12.03 -15.97
N ASP A 56 6.33 -11.20 -17.01
CA ASP A 56 5.07 -10.76 -17.63
C ASP A 56 4.28 -11.94 -18.20
N MET A 57 4.98 -12.96 -18.72
CA MET A 57 4.36 -14.19 -19.19
C MET A 57 3.62 -14.92 -18.07
N LEU A 58 4.25 -15.08 -16.90
CA LEU A 58 3.61 -15.72 -15.74
C LEU A 58 2.38 -14.92 -15.28
N LEU A 59 2.49 -13.59 -15.21
CA LEU A 59 1.35 -12.74 -14.84
C LEU A 59 0.21 -12.84 -15.86
N SER A 60 0.53 -12.90 -17.15
CA SER A 60 -0.45 -13.04 -18.23
C SER A 60 -1.16 -14.40 -18.19
N LEU A 61 -0.43 -15.49 -17.94
CA LEU A 61 -1.00 -16.83 -17.76
C LEU A 61 -1.93 -16.90 -16.55
N ILE A 62 -1.52 -16.29 -15.44
CA ILE A 62 -2.35 -16.20 -14.24
C ILE A 62 -3.63 -15.40 -14.54
N GLN A 63 -3.53 -14.26 -15.21
CA GLN A 63 -4.69 -13.47 -15.61
C GLN A 63 -5.63 -14.25 -16.53
N LEU A 64 -5.09 -15.02 -17.47
CA LEU A 64 -5.87 -15.89 -18.35
C LEU A 64 -6.61 -16.97 -17.57
N PHE A 65 -5.98 -17.55 -16.54
CA PHE A 65 -6.57 -18.58 -15.68
C PHE A 65 -7.75 -18.05 -14.84
N PHE A 66 -7.66 -16.81 -14.33
CA PHE A 66 -8.71 -16.22 -13.49
C PHE A 66 -9.89 -15.63 -14.28
N LEU A 67 -9.70 -15.30 -15.56
CA LEU A 67 -10.75 -14.72 -16.43
C LEU A 67 -12.03 -15.58 -16.49
N PRO A 68 -11.97 -16.91 -16.73
CA PRO A 68 -13.14 -17.78 -16.72
C PRO A 68 -13.89 -17.77 -15.38
N VAL A 69 -13.18 -17.78 -14.26
CA VAL A 69 -13.78 -17.75 -12.91
C VAL A 69 -14.58 -16.48 -12.71
N VAL A 70 -14.00 -15.32 -13.06
CA VAL A 70 -14.68 -14.02 -12.98
C VAL A 70 -15.92 -14.01 -13.89
N TYR A 71 -15.82 -14.54 -15.11
CA TYR A 71 -16.95 -14.59 -16.03
C TYR A 71 -18.10 -15.47 -15.51
N LEU A 72 -17.79 -16.66 -14.97
CA LEU A 72 -18.77 -17.58 -14.39
C LEU A 72 -19.47 -17.00 -13.16
N MET A 73 -18.74 -16.28 -12.30
CA MET A 73 -19.35 -15.58 -11.16
C MET A 73 -20.40 -14.55 -11.61
N ASN A 74 -20.17 -13.82 -12.71
CA ASN A 74 -21.15 -12.84 -13.20
C ASN A 74 -22.43 -13.48 -13.75
N ARG A 75 -22.35 -14.68 -14.34
CA ARG A 75 -23.53 -15.37 -14.89
C ARG A 75 -24.54 -15.76 -13.81
N ASN A 76 -24.05 -16.03 -12.59
CA ASN A 76 -24.88 -16.41 -11.44
C ASN A 76 -25.34 -15.21 -10.56
N VAL A 77 -24.79 -14.02 -10.75
CA VAL A 77 -25.06 -12.82 -9.91
C VAL A 77 -26.25 -11.97 -10.41
N SER A 78 -26.83 -12.31 -11.57
CA SER A 78 -28.07 -11.67 -12.04
C SER A 78 -29.27 -11.86 -11.10
N PHE A 79 -29.20 -12.76 -10.12
CA PHE A 79 -30.28 -13.02 -9.16
C PHE A 79 -30.28 -12.07 -7.93
N PHE A 80 -29.20 -11.32 -7.66
CA PHE A 80 -29.05 -10.54 -6.40
C PHE A 80 -28.86 -9.01 -6.56
N GLY A 81 -29.28 -8.43 -7.69
CA GLY A 81 -29.69 -7.02 -7.75
C GLY A 81 -28.64 -5.91 -7.62
N LYS A 82 -27.33 -6.19 -7.54
CA LYS A 82 -26.27 -5.16 -7.67
C LYS A 82 -25.19 -5.60 -8.65
N GLN A 83 -25.31 -5.17 -9.90
CA GLN A 83 -24.37 -5.54 -10.96
C GLN A 83 -23.38 -4.40 -11.25
N LEU A 84 -22.31 -4.30 -10.47
CA LEU A 84 -21.03 -3.89 -11.04
C LEU A 84 -20.51 -5.12 -11.77
N SER A 85 -20.46 -5.11 -13.12
CA SER A 85 -19.97 -6.30 -13.82
C SER A 85 -18.53 -6.58 -13.37
N SER A 86 -18.32 -7.73 -12.73
CA SER A 86 -17.00 -8.09 -12.17
C SER A 86 -15.95 -8.15 -13.28
N VAL A 87 -16.38 -8.37 -14.53
CA VAL A 87 -15.55 -8.24 -15.74
C VAL A 87 -15.05 -6.80 -15.96
N ARG A 88 -15.90 -5.78 -15.78
CA ARG A 88 -15.49 -4.37 -15.92
C ARG A 88 -14.47 -3.99 -14.85
N LEU A 89 -14.72 -4.39 -13.59
CA LEU A 89 -13.78 -4.21 -12.49
C LEU A 89 -12.44 -4.91 -12.76
N TYR A 90 -12.49 -6.17 -13.21
CA TYR A 90 -11.30 -6.95 -13.55
C TYR A 90 -10.50 -6.32 -14.69
N LYS A 91 -11.14 -5.89 -15.78
CA LYS A 91 -10.48 -5.19 -16.89
C LYS A 91 -9.83 -3.87 -16.43
N GLY A 92 -10.51 -3.13 -15.56
CA GLY A 92 -9.95 -1.91 -14.96
C GLY A 92 -8.71 -2.21 -14.11
N LEU A 93 -8.77 -3.24 -13.28
CA LEU A 93 -7.64 -3.69 -12.46
C LEU A 93 -6.47 -4.17 -13.32
N ALA A 94 -6.72 -4.94 -14.38
CA ALA A 94 -5.68 -5.41 -15.28
C ALA A 94 -4.96 -4.24 -15.97
N ARG A 95 -5.70 -3.23 -16.42
CA ARG A 95 -5.12 -2.00 -17.00
C ARG A 95 -4.28 -1.24 -15.97
N TYR A 96 -4.81 -1.04 -14.76
CA TYR A 96 -4.08 -0.39 -13.67
C TYR A 96 -2.76 -1.10 -13.35
N ILE A 97 -2.77 -2.44 -13.33
CA ILE A 97 -1.55 -3.24 -13.12
C ILE A 97 -0.55 -3.03 -14.26
N GLN A 98 -1.01 -3.02 -15.51
CA GLN A 98 -0.15 -2.77 -16.67
C GLN A 98 0.48 -1.37 -16.62
N ASP A 99 -0.32 -0.34 -16.37
CA ASP A 99 0.15 1.05 -16.29
C ASP A 99 1.14 1.22 -15.11
N GLY A 100 0.91 0.53 -14.00
CA GLY A 100 1.76 0.53 -12.81
C GLY A 100 2.99 -0.38 -12.88
N ALA A 101 3.14 -1.22 -13.90
CA ALA A 101 4.21 -2.22 -13.98
C ALA A 101 5.60 -1.57 -14.02
N PHE A 102 5.74 -0.45 -14.74
CA PHE A 102 7.00 0.30 -14.80
C PHE A 102 7.43 0.81 -13.42
N ALA A 103 6.50 1.40 -12.68
CA ALA A 103 6.76 1.96 -11.37
C ALA A 103 7.00 0.88 -10.30
N SER A 104 6.24 -0.21 -10.34
CA SER A 104 6.34 -1.28 -9.34
C SER A 104 7.49 -2.27 -9.60
N GLY A 105 7.94 -2.43 -10.85
CA GLY A 105 8.97 -3.39 -11.23
C GLY A 105 10.41 -2.99 -10.90
N ARG A 106 10.64 -1.74 -10.48
CA ARG A 106 11.99 -1.19 -10.24
C ARG A 106 12.12 -0.63 -8.83
N PRO A 107 13.26 -0.82 -8.15
CA PRO A 107 13.53 -0.08 -6.92
C PRO A 107 13.77 1.40 -7.26
N TRP A 108 13.09 2.29 -6.53
CA TRP A 108 13.24 3.73 -6.68
C TRP A 108 13.99 4.29 -5.49
N LEU A 109 15.22 4.73 -5.71
CA LEU A 109 16.03 5.39 -4.68
C LEU A 109 15.89 6.90 -4.84
N PHE A 110 15.37 7.56 -3.81
CA PHE A 110 15.12 9.00 -3.81
C PHE A 110 16.07 9.68 -2.83
N LYS A 111 16.79 10.71 -3.25
CA LYS A 111 17.67 11.46 -2.33
C LYS A 111 16.82 12.15 -1.25
N ASP A 112 17.29 12.11 -0.01
CA ASP A 112 16.59 12.67 1.16
C ASP A 112 17.55 13.40 2.13
N VAL A 113 18.73 13.80 1.62
CA VAL A 113 19.81 14.43 2.39
C VAL A 113 19.32 15.67 3.15
N ASN A 114 18.50 16.51 2.51
CA ASN A 114 17.95 17.71 3.13
C ASN A 114 17.02 17.37 4.31
N THR A 115 16.20 16.33 4.18
CA THR A 115 15.32 15.86 5.26
C THR A 115 16.11 15.32 6.44
N GLN A 116 17.19 14.56 6.17
CA GLN A 116 18.07 14.04 7.22
C GLN A 116 18.80 15.18 7.95
N ALA A 117 19.28 16.18 7.22
CA ALA A 117 19.91 17.37 7.79
C ALA A 117 18.90 18.20 8.62
N LEU A 118 17.65 18.33 8.16
CA LEU A 118 16.61 18.99 8.94
C LEU A 118 16.31 18.24 10.24
N TRP A 119 16.17 16.91 10.16
CA TRP A 119 15.91 16.07 11.34
C TRP A 119 17.01 16.19 12.39
N SER A 120 18.29 16.25 11.98
CA SER A 120 19.41 16.36 12.92
C SER A 120 19.46 17.70 13.65
N LEU A 121 18.89 18.77 13.07
CA LEU A 121 18.80 20.10 13.67
C LEU A 121 17.66 20.24 14.69
N LEU A 122 16.64 19.39 14.63
CA LEU A 122 15.52 19.44 15.56
C LEU A 122 15.93 18.98 16.96
N ASP A 123 15.36 19.61 17.98
CA ASP A 123 15.51 19.17 19.36
C ASP A 123 14.64 17.94 19.67
N LYS A 124 14.77 17.38 20.87
CA LYS A 124 14.00 16.18 21.26
C LYS A 124 12.49 16.42 21.32
N LYS A 125 12.05 17.64 21.65
CA LYS A 125 10.64 17.98 21.78
C LYS A 125 9.99 18.05 20.40
N ASP A 126 10.64 18.72 19.47
CA ASP A 126 10.17 18.90 18.10
C ASP A 126 10.17 17.57 17.34
N ARG A 127 11.22 16.75 17.50
CA ARG A 127 11.24 15.39 16.92
C ARG A 127 10.09 14.53 17.40
N LYS A 128 9.70 14.66 18.67
CA LYS A 128 8.58 13.91 19.24
C LYS A 128 7.23 14.44 18.73
N MET A 129 7.10 15.75 18.57
CA MET A 129 5.86 16.38 18.10
C MET A 129 5.62 16.16 16.60
N PHE A 130 6.68 16.18 15.80
CA PHE A 130 6.63 16.07 14.34
C PHE A 130 7.57 14.98 13.84
N ASN A 131 7.27 13.72 14.16
CA ASN A 131 8.11 12.62 13.74
C ASN A 131 7.94 12.31 12.24
N PHE A 132 8.89 12.76 11.42
CA PHE A 132 9.01 12.41 10.00
C PHE A 132 10.21 11.50 9.73
N ASP A 133 10.79 10.88 10.75
CA ASP A 133 11.87 9.91 10.59
C ASP A 133 11.28 8.54 10.23
N ILE A 134 11.34 8.21 8.94
CA ILE A 134 10.81 6.97 8.39
C ILE A 134 11.46 5.71 8.98
N LYS A 135 12.65 5.81 9.59
CA LYS A 135 13.32 4.68 10.27
C LYS A 135 12.55 4.22 11.51
N THR A 136 11.74 5.10 12.08
CA THR A 136 10.91 4.78 13.25
C THR A 136 9.64 4.01 12.90
N VAL A 137 9.32 3.88 11.61
CA VAL A 137 8.14 3.14 11.15
C VAL A 137 8.36 1.63 11.28
N ASP A 138 7.59 1.01 12.16
CA ASP A 138 7.43 -0.45 12.19
C ASP A 138 6.38 -0.87 11.15
N TRP A 139 6.82 -1.58 10.11
CA TRP A 139 5.93 -2.02 9.04
C TRP A 139 4.85 -2.99 9.54
N ASP A 140 5.10 -3.80 10.56
CA ASP A 140 4.07 -4.74 11.03
C ASP A 140 2.88 -3.99 11.66
N THR A 141 3.15 -3.04 12.54
CA THR A 141 2.16 -2.15 13.16
C THR A 141 1.49 -1.24 12.13
N PHE A 142 2.26 -0.70 11.19
CA PHE A 142 1.71 0.14 10.12
C PHE A 142 0.66 -0.61 9.29
N TYR A 143 0.95 -1.84 8.85
CA TYR A 143 0.00 -2.61 8.03
C TYR A 143 -1.22 -3.08 8.84
N TYR A 144 -1.07 -3.33 10.14
CA TYR A 144 -2.20 -3.59 11.04
C TYR A 144 -3.14 -2.38 11.07
N GLN A 145 -2.60 -1.21 11.41
CA GLN A 145 -3.36 0.04 11.52
C GLN A 145 -4.00 0.42 10.18
N MET A 146 -3.22 0.40 9.10
CA MET A 146 -3.71 0.66 7.75
C MET A 146 -4.87 -0.26 7.37
N THR A 147 -4.79 -1.56 7.72
CA THR A 147 -5.88 -2.50 7.44
C THR A 147 -7.12 -2.14 8.24
N CYS A 148 -6.99 -1.87 9.54
CA CYS A 148 -8.09 -1.42 10.39
C CYS A 148 -8.75 -0.14 9.86
N ASP A 149 -7.96 0.86 9.49
CA ASP A 149 -8.47 2.15 9.03
C ASP A 149 -9.15 2.03 7.67
N MET A 150 -8.62 1.21 6.76
CA MET A 150 -9.34 0.87 5.53
C MET A 150 -10.70 0.24 5.83
N ARG A 151 -10.79 -0.71 6.78
CA ARG A 151 -12.08 -1.32 7.16
C ARG A 151 -13.05 -0.29 7.73
N ARG A 152 -12.57 0.60 8.59
CA ARG A 152 -13.39 1.61 9.25
C ARG A 152 -13.87 2.69 8.29
N HIS A 153 -12.96 3.30 7.56
CA HIS A 153 -13.24 4.55 6.85
C HIS A 153 -13.57 4.35 5.38
N VAL A 154 -13.04 3.31 4.73
CA VAL A 154 -13.32 3.02 3.31
C VAL A 154 -14.50 2.06 3.17
N PHE A 155 -14.59 1.08 4.06
CA PHE A 155 -15.64 0.05 4.00
C PHE A 155 -16.79 0.30 5.00
N ASN A 156 -16.75 1.40 5.76
CA ASN A 156 -17.76 1.76 6.78
C ASN A 156 -18.07 0.61 7.74
N LYS A 157 -17.04 -0.12 8.20
CA LYS A 157 -17.19 -1.23 9.14
C LYS A 157 -16.53 -0.90 10.48
N ASN A 158 -17.26 -1.10 11.57
CA ASN A 158 -16.71 -0.99 12.93
C ASN A 158 -15.85 -2.22 13.23
N VAL A 159 -14.64 -2.29 12.67
CA VAL A 159 -13.67 -3.35 12.93
C VAL A 159 -12.38 -2.73 13.42
N CYS A 160 -11.76 -3.40 14.39
CA CYS A 160 -10.64 -2.96 15.21
C CYS A 160 -11.00 -1.90 16.25
N ILE A 161 -11.16 -2.36 17.49
CA ILE A 161 -10.99 -1.54 18.68
C ILE A 161 -9.48 -1.49 18.94
N THR A 162 -8.93 -0.28 19.05
CA THR A 162 -7.62 -0.05 19.66
C THR A 162 -7.68 -0.37 21.15
N GLU A 163 -7.75 -1.65 21.48
CA GLU A 163 -7.39 -2.19 22.78
C GLU A 163 -6.17 -3.09 22.62
N LYS A 164 -5.12 -2.55 21.99
CA LYS A 164 -3.81 -2.76 22.61
C LYS A 164 -3.65 -1.61 23.59
N ALA A 165 -4.11 -1.89 24.79
CA ALA A 165 -3.86 -1.12 25.98
C ALA A 165 -2.38 -0.75 26.05
N LYS A 166 -2.14 0.43 26.62
CA LYS A 166 -0.98 0.70 27.45
C LYS A 166 -0.53 -0.60 28.15
N CYS A 167 0.63 -1.11 27.76
CA CYS A 167 1.56 -1.88 28.57
C CYS A 167 2.95 -1.51 28.08
#